data_AF-A0A7S2IDW0-F1
#
_entry.id   AF-A0A7S2IDW0-F1
#
_cell.length_a   1.000
_cell.length_b   1.000
_cell.length_c   1.000
_cell.angle_alpha   90.00
_cell.angle_beta   90.00
_cell.angle_gamma   90.00
#
_symmetry.space_group_name_H-M   'P 1'
#
loop_
_entity.id
_entity.type
_entity.pdbx_description
1 polymer ?
#
loop_
_entity_poly.entity_id
_entity_poly.type
_entity_poly.pdbx_seq_one_letter_code
_entity_poly.pdbx_strand_id
1 'polypeptide(L)'
;VELDADQLVAPGADALFRRTAEEVTEEYPLPILPVHFLPDKGPGSGGVWWPRFCHEDGDCPLQTLRWSHAHPTWTYFALPWLGKWLRRNLRDEHLPPRDGFNHSRLRVYDVPEDEDLLNVGLWEDGATKQWCKFETPDPSSFRILLQGVTDGSGDIAGD
;
A
#
# COMPACT_ATOMS: atom_id res chain seq x y z
N VAL A 1 -4.63 -12.42 0.86
CA VAL A 1 -3.22 -12.26 1.32
C VAL A 1 -2.36 -12.80 0.20
N GLU A 2 -1.50 -11.95 -0.34
CA GLU A 2 -0.51 -12.32 -1.34
C GLU A 2 0.78 -12.79 -0.66
N LEU A 3 1.44 -13.79 -1.27
CA LEU A 3 2.76 -14.26 -0.90
C LEU A 3 3.63 -14.10 -2.15
N ASP A 4 4.58 -13.16 -2.13
CA ASP A 4 5.53 -12.98 -3.23
C ASP A 4 6.60 -14.09 -3.20
N ALA A 5 7.24 -14.35 -4.34
CA ALA A 5 8.20 -15.43 -4.55
C ALA A 5 9.47 -15.33 -3.67
N ASP A 6 9.71 -14.16 -3.06
CA ASP A 6 10.83 -13.88 -2.18
C ASP A 6 10.43 -13.77 -0.69
N GLN A 7 9.19 -14.15 -0.33
CA GLN A 7 8.69 -14.08 1.04
C GLN A 7 8.82 -15.40 1.80
N LEU A 8 9.17 -15.28 3.09
CA LEU A 8 9.16 -16.39 4.04
C LEU A 8 8.00 -16.25 5.01
N VAL A 9 7.28 -17.34 5.26
CA VAL A 9 6.23 -17.40 6.28
C VAL A 9 6.88 -17.69 7.64
N ALA A 10 6.79 -16.73 8.56
CA ALA A 10 7.26 -16.87 9.94
C ALA A 10 6.09 -17.16 10.91
N PRO A 11 6.35 -17.70 12.11
CA PRO A 11 5.34 -17.81 13.16
C PRO A 11 4.65 -16.46 13.43
N GLY A 12 3.34 -16.45 13.61
CA GLY A 12 2.55 -15.23 13.80
C GLY A 12 2.05 -14.57 12.51
N ALA A 13 2.49 -15.02 11.33
CA ALA A 13 1.92 -14.57 10.06
C ALA A 13 0.42 -14.87 9.94
N ASP A 14 -0.07 -15.88 10.66
CA ASP A 14 -1.49 -16.23 10.76
C ASP A 14 -2.34 -15.12 11.41
N ALA A 15 -1.73 -14.31 12.29
CA ALA A 15 -2.40 -13.15 12.86
C ALA A 15 -2.82 -12.14 11.78
N LEU A 16 -2.11 -12.10 10.65
CA LEU A 16 -2.45 -11.25 9.52
C LEU A 16 -3.78 -11.66 8.89
N PHE A 17 -4.08 -12.97 8.78
CA PHE A 17 -5.37 -13.43 8.25
C PHE A 17 -6.53 -12.97 9.11
N ARG A 18 -6.41 -13.12 10.43
CA ARG A 18 -7.44 -12.68 11.38
C ARG A 18 -7.65 -11.16 11.29
N ARG A 19 -6.58 -10.37 11.32
CA ARG A 19 -6.68 -8.91 11.19
C ARG A 19 -7.25 -8.48 9.85
N THR A 20 -6.87 -9.15 8.76
CA THR A 20 -7.43 -8.89 7.42
C THR A 20 -8.94 -9.12 7.40
N ALA A 21 -9.41 -10.20 8.05
CA ALA A 21 -10.85 -10.49 8.16
C ALA A 21 -11.62 -9.46 9.01
N GLU A 22 -10.99 -8.92 10.05
CA GLU A 22 -11.57 -7.89 10.91
C GLU A 22 -11.63 -6.51 10.23
N GLU A 23 -10.65 -6.19 9.37
CA GLU A 23 -10.44 -4.84 8.86
C GLU A 23 -10.98 -4.60 7.45
N VAL A 24 -11.01 -5.64 6.60
CA VAL A 24 -11.53 -5.59 5.23
C VAL A 24 -12.91 -6.21 5.22
N THR A 25 -13.91 -5.36 5.39
CA THR A 25 -15.33 -5.70 5.56
C THR A 25 -16.18 -5.11 4.44
N GLU A 26 -17.50 -5.25 4.52
CA GLU A 26 -18.43 -4.57 3.61
C GLU A 26 -18.31 -3.04 3.73
N GLU A 27 -18.12 -2.54 4.95
CA GLU A 27 -17.96 -1.11 5.25
C GLU A 27 -16.60 -0.55 4.84
N TYR A 28 -15.58 -1.40 4.75
CA TYR A 28 -14.25 -1.06 4.24
C TYR A 28 -13.79 -2.07 3.17
N PRO A 29 -14.34 -1.99 1.94
CA PRO A 29 -14.13 -3.00 0.90
C PRO A 29 -12.87 -2.74 0.07
N LEU A 30 -11.79 -2.30 0.71
CA LEU A 30 -10.51 -1.94 0.08
C LEU A 30 -9.39 -2.83 0.61
N PRO A 31 -8.43 -3.26 -0.23
CA PRO A 31 -7.27 -3.98 0.27
C PRO A 31 -6.42 -3.07 1.17
N ILE A 32 -5.67 -3.67 2.08
CA ILE A 32 -4.74 -2.97 2.96
C ILE A 32 -3.33 -3.34 2.56
N LEU A 33 -2.55 -2.34 2.19
CA LEU A 33 -1.15 -2.52 1.80
C LEU A 33 -0.22 -2.21 2.97
N PRO A 34 0.96 -2.85 3.03
CA PRO A 34 2.01 -2.42 3.93
C PRO A 34 2.57 -1.07 3.48
N VAL A 35 2.91 -0.21 4.45
CA VAL A 35 3.54 1.08 4.17
C VAL A 35 5.04 0.95 3.90
N HIS A 36 5.53 1.70 2.91
CA HIS A 36 6.95 1.97 2.69
C HIS A 36 7.39 3.20 3.49
N PHE A 37 8.53 3.09 4.17
CA PHE A 37 9.24 4.27 4.69
C PHE A 37 10.32 4.69 3.70
N LEU A 38 9.89 5.15 2.54
CA LEU A 38 10.77 5.68 1.51
C LEU A 38 10.72 7.22 1.54
N PRO A 39 11.70 7.90 2.16
CA PRO A 39 11.68 9.36 2.28
C PRO A 39 11.67 10.06 0.92
N ASP A 40 12.18 9.38 -0.11
CA ASP A 40 12.29 9.93 -1.46
C ASP A 40 11.04 9.67 -2.32
N LYS A 41 10.10 8.81 -1.90
CA LYS A 41 8.85 8.53 -2.65
C LYS A 41 7.79 9.57 -2.30
N GLY A 42 7.80 10.68 -3.03
CA GLY A 42 6.79 11.74 -3.01
C GLY A 42 6.61 12.38 -4.39
N PRO A 43 5.94 13.54 -4.50
CA PRO A 43 5.69 14.20 -5.79
C PRO A 43 6.97 14.48 -6.59
N GLY A 44 8.08 14.76 -5.89
CA GLY A 44 9.40 14.96 -6.49
C GLY A 44 10.06 13.70 -7.05
N SER A 45 9.54 12.51 -6.73
CA SER A 45 10.07 11.22 -7.24
C SER A 45 9.70 10.95 -8.69
N GLY A 46 8.82 11.76 -9.29
CA GLY A 46 8.28 11.53 -10.61
C GLY A 46 7.05 10.61 -10.60
N GLY A 47 6.37 10.52 -11.73
CA GLY A 47 5.11 9.77 -11.89
C GLY A 47 4.03 10.63 -12.53
N VAL A 48 3.43 10.15 -13.62
CA VAL A 48 2.43 10.90 -14.39
C VAL A 48 1.13 11.17 -13.61
N TRP A 49 0.94 10.48 -12.50
CA TRP A 49 -0.25 10.58 -11.65
C TRP A 49 -0.12 11.60 -10.52
N TRP A 50 1.07 12.07 -10.13
CA TRP A 50 1.19 13.03 -9.00
C TRP A 50 0.38 14.32 -9.17
N PRO A 51 0.33 14.96 -10.36
CA PRO A 51 -0.50 16.16 -10.56
C PRO A 51 -2.00 15.93 -10.29
N ARG A 52 -2.46 14.68 -10.29
CA ARG A 52 -3.83 14.31 -9.95
C ARG A 52 -4.12 14.42 -8.45
N PHE A 53 -3.11 14.24 -7.61
CA PHE A 53 -3.26 14.19 -6.15
C PHE A 53 -2.65 15.38 -5.43
N CYS A 54 -1.81 16.14 -6.13
CA CYS A 54 -1.03 17.23 -5.57
C CYS A 54 -1.25 18.55 -6.32
N HIS A 55 -1.24 19.63 -5.56
CA HIS A 55 -1.15 20.99 -6.05
C HIS A 55 0.29 21.31 -6.49
N GLU A 56 0.47 22.39 -7.26
CA GLU A 56 1.77 22.80 -7.79
C GLU A 56 2.75 23.24 -6.70
N ASP A 57 2.25 23.64 -5.53
CA ASP A 57 3.04 23.99 -4.35
C ASP A 57 3.53 22.77 -3.55
N GLY A 58 3.16 21.56 -3.99
CA GLY A 58 3.56 20.29 -3.40
C GLY A 58 2.63 19.76 -2.32
N ASP A 59 1.53 20.46 -2.00
CA ASP A 59 0.50 19.91 -1.10
C ASP A 59 -0.27 18.79 -1.81
N CYS A 60 -0.43 17.64 -1.14
CA CYS A 60 -1.04 16.44 -1.72
C CYS A 60 -2.26 15.98 -0.92
N PRO A 61 -3.33 16.80 -0.83
CA PRO A 61 -4.46 16.51 0.05
C PRO A 61 -5.27 15.27 -0.36
N LEU A 62 -5.06 14.77 -1.58
CA LEU A 62 -5.73 13.57 -2.10
C LEU A 62 -4.87 12.30 -1.98
N GLN A 63 -3.63 12.43 -1.52
CA GLN A 63 -2.83 11.29 -1.11
C GLN A 63 -3.33 10.81 0.26
N THR A 64 -4.36 9.97 0.27
CA THR A 64 -5.07 9.61 1.52
C THR A 64 -4.28 8.68 2.45
N LEU A 65 -3.18 8.10 1.95
CA LEU A 65 -2.31 7.20 2.69
C LEU A 65 -0.87 7.29 2.16
N ARG A 66 0.11 6.87 2.97
CA ARG A 66 1.54 6.90 2.58
C ARG A 66 1.81 5.95 1.40
N TRP A 67 2.97 6.09 0.76
CA TRP A 67 3.38 5.11 -0.25
C TRP A 67 3.41 3.69 0.31
N SER A 68 2.88 2.72 -0.42
CA SER A 68 2.69 1.34 0.02
C SER A 68 3.34 0.35 -0.94
N HIS A 69 3.84 -0.78 -0.42
CA HIS A 69 4.33 -1.88 -1.26
C HIS A 69 3.15 -2.64 -1.87
N ALA A 70 3.32 -3.20 -3.06
CA ALA A 70 2.35 -4.07 -3.74
C ALA A 70 2.11 -5.45 -3.06
N HIS A 71 1.82 -5.49 -1.75
CA HIS A 71 1.48 -6.72 -1.01
C HIS A 71 0.09 -6.63 -0.36
N PRO A 72 -1.01 -6.63 -1.14
CA PRO A 72 -2.36 -6.47 -0.63
C PRO A 72 -2.77 -7.60 0.31
N THR A 73 -3.24 -7.19 1.49
CA THR A 73 -4.08 -8.03 2.34
C THR A 73 -5.54 -7.69 2.08
N TRP A 74 -6.35 -8.72 1.83
CA TRP A 74 -7.72 -8.56 1.37
C TRP A 74 -8.58 -9.76 1.76
N THR A 75 -9.89 -9.52 1.87
CA THR A 75 -10.96 -10.51 1.90
C THR A 75 -11.79 -10.41 0.62
N TYR A 76 -12.79 -11.28 0.46
CA TYR A 76 -13.68 -11.26 -0.70
C TYR A 76 -14.39 -9.90 -0.90
N PHE A 77 -14.53 -9.08 0.14
CA PHE A 77 -15.12 -7.74 0.05
C PHE A 77 -14.32 -6.80 -0.86
N ALA A 78 -13.00 -6.99 -0.98
CA ALA A 78 -12.13 -6.18 -1.84
C ALA A 78 -12.05 -6.67 -3.30
N LEU A 79 -12.64 -7.84 -3.63
CA LEU A 79 -12.60 -8.38 -4.99
C LEU A 79 -13.22 -7.45 -6.04
N PRO A 80 -14.36 -6.76 -5.80
CA PRO A 80 -14.88 -5.78 -6.74
C PRO A 80 -13.89 -4.63 -7.00
N TRP A 81 -13.16 -4.19 -5.98
CA TRP A 81 -12.15 -3.15 -6.11
C TRP A 81 -10.96 -3.63 -6.96
N LEU A 82 -10.43 -4.81 -6.66
CA LEU A 82 -9.33 -5.42 -7.42
C LEU A 82 -9.72 -5.61 -8.89
N GLY A 83 -10.92 -6.17 -9.14
CA GLY A 83 -11.45 -6.35 -10.48
C GLY A 83 -11.67 -5.03 -11.23
N LYS A 84 -12.07 -3.97 -10.54
CA LYS A 84 -12.22 -2.63 -11.14
C LYS A 84 -10.89 -2.09 -11.65
N TRP A 85 -9.84 -2.15 -10.84
CA TRP A 85 -8.52 -1.59 -11.20
C TRP A 85 -7.77 -2.45 -12.22
N LEU A 86 -7.85 -3.78 -12.09
CA LEU A 86 -7.32 -4.70 -13.09
C LEU A 86 -8.02 -4.50 -14.45
N ARG A 87 -9.35 -4.40 -14.47
CA ARG A 87 -10.11 -4.13 -15.70
C ARG A 87 -9.70 -2.79 -16.31
N ARG A 88 -9.58 -1.74 -15.50
CA ARG A 88 -9.17 -0.41 -15.94
C ARG A 88 -7.81 -0.44 -16.64
N ASN A 89 -6.83 -1.15 -16.07
CA ASN A 89 -5.51 -1.29 -16.67
C ASN A 89 -5.56 -2.12 -17.96
N LEU A 90 -6.17 -3.31 -17.93
CA LEU A 90 -6.25 -4.21 -19.09
C LEU A 90 -7.05 -3.65 -20.28
N ARG A 91 -8.01 -2.77 -20.01
CA ARG A 91 -8.83 -2.10 -21.05
C ARG A 91 -8.33 -0.72 -21.41
N ASP A 92 -7.21 -0.28 -20.86
CA ASP A 92 -6.64 1.04 -21.13
C ASP A 92 -7.66 2.17 -20.86
N GLU A 93 -8.39 2.04 -19.75
CA GLU A 93 -9.40 3.02 -19.34
C GLU A 93 -8.74 4.34 -18.93
N HIS A 94 -9.51 5.42 -18.97
CA HIS A 94 -9.08 6.75 -18.56
C HIS A 94 -9.91 7.22 -17.36
N LEU A 95 -9.25 7.69 -16.31
CA LEU A 95 -9.91 8.37 -15.21
C LEU A 95 -10.34 9.78 -15.65
N PRO A 96 -11.51 10.27 -15.21
CA PRO A 96 -11.96 11.61 -15.57
C PRO A 96 -11.06 12.69 -14.92
N PRO A 97 -11.08 13.92 -15.43
CA PRO A 97 -10.45 15.06 -14.76
C PRO A 97 -11.00 15.24 -13.34
N ARG A 98 -10.19 15.82 -12.46
CA ARG A 98 -10.57 16.09 -11.07
C ARG A 98 -10.59 17.60 -10.84
N ASP A 99 -11.70 18.11 -10.31
CA ASP A 99 -11.86 19.55 -10.09
C ASP A 99 -10.84 20.07 -9.07
N GLY A 100 -10.22 21.22 -9.36
CA GLY A 100 -9.26 21.87 -8.46
C GLY A 100 -7.81 21.35 -8.53
N PHE A 101 -7.51 20.36 -9.37
CA PHE A 101 -6.15 19.83 -9.58
C PHE A 101 -5.72 20.02 -11.04
N ASN A 102 -4.43 20.32 -11.26
CA ASN A 102 -3.95 20.68 -12.58
C ASN A 102 -3.84 19.44 -13.49
N HIS A 103 -4.77 19.37 -14.43
CA HIS A 103 -4.78 18.64 -15.71
C HIS A 103 -5.21 17.17 -15.83
N SER A 104 -5.85 16.98 -17.00
CA SER A 104 -6.09 15.83 -17.90
C SER A 104 -6.53 14.49 -17.32
N ARG A 105 -7.37 13.82 -18.11
CA ARG A 105 -7.70 12.41 -17.92
C ARG A 105 -6.43 11.60 -17.72
N LEU A 106 -6.34 10.84 -16.62
CA LEU A 106 -5.23 9.91 -16.41
C LEU A 106 -5.53 8.62 -17.17
N ARG A 107 -4.70 8.27 -18.14
CA ARG A 107 -4.74 6.96 -18.78
C ARG A 107 -4.15 5.94 -17.81
N VAL A 108 -4.92 4.92 -17.45
CA VAL A 108 -4.54 3.97 -16.39
C VAL A 108 -3.33 3.13 -16.80
N TYR A 109 -3.14 2.88 -18.10
CA TYR A 109 -1.97 2.18 -18.62
C TYR A 109 -0.65 2.97 -18.45
N ASP A 110 -0.72 4.30 -18.28
CA ASP A 110 0.46 5.13 -18.08
C ASP A 110 0.92 5.13 -16.60
N VAL A 111 0.17 4.48 -15.70
CA VAL A 111 0.62 4.18 -14.33
C VAL A 111 1.51 2.91 -14.42
N PRO A 112 2.83 3.03 -14.25
CA PRO A 112 3.75 1.91 -14.34
C PRO A 112 3.62 1.02 -13.11
N GLU A 113 4.05 -0.23 -13.24
CA GLU A 113 4.07 -1.19 -12.12
C GLU A 113 2.68 -1.46 -11.48
N ASP A 114 2.57 -2.57 -10.78
CA ASP A 114 1.40 -2.88 -9.97
C ASP A 114 1.36 -2.05 -8.68
N GLU A 115 2.53 -1.74 -8.10
CA GLU A 115 2.68 -0.90 -6.93
C GLU A 115 2.10 0.51 -7.13
N ASP A 116 2.50 1.22 -8.19
CA ASP A 116 1.97 2.57 -8.42
C ASP A 116 0.45 2.48 -8.70
N LEU A 117 0.00 1.47 -9.46
CA LEU A 117 -1.41 1.27 -9.77
C LEU A 117 -2.27 1.04 -8.52
N LEU A 118 -1.77 0.23 -7.58
CA LEU A 118 -2.47 -0.04 -6.32
C LEU A 118 -2.51 1.21 -5.43
N ASN A 119 -1.43 1.97 -5.33
CA ASN A 119 -1.39 3.23 -4.57
C ASN A 119 -2.35 4.27 -5.16
N VAL A 120 -2.24 4.53 -6.47
CA VAL A 120 -3.15 5.42 -7.22
C VAL A 120 -4.60 4.99 -7.00
N GLY A 121 -4.87 3.69 -7.10
CA GLY A 121 -6.23 3.18 -6.96
C GLY A 121 -6.82 3.36 -5.57
N LEU A 122 -5.99 3.19 -4.53
CA LEU A 122 -6.40 3.36 -3.15
C LEU A 122 -6.63 4.83 -2.80
N TRP A 123 -5.79 5.74 -3.30
CA TRP A 123 -5.99 7.18 -3.14
C TRP A 123 -7.24 7.67 -3.87
N GLU A 124 -7.51 7.15 -5.06
CA GLU A 124 -8.74 7.47 -5.82
C GLU A 124 -10.02 7.06 -5.09
N ASP A 125 -9.99 5.95 -4.37
CA ASP A 125 -11.14 5.44 -3.64
C ASP A 125 -11.13 5.82 -2.14
N GLY A 126 -10.23 6.73 -1.74
CA GLY A 126 -10.20 7.30 -0.39
C GLY A 126 -9.81 6.32 0.71
N ALA A 127 -8.94 5.36 0.41
CA ALA A 127 -8.44 4.40 1.38
C ALA A 127 -7.71 5.10 2.54
N THR A 128 -7.86 4.60 3.76
CA THR A 128 -7.31 5.20 4.98
C THR A 128 -6.53 4.21 5.86
N LYS A 129 -6.61 2.92 5.58
CA LYS A 129 -5.94 1.86 6.35
C LYS A 129 -4.67 1.40 5.64
N GLN A 130 -3.60 1.24 6.42
CA GLN A 130 -2.33 0.62 6.05
C GLN A 130 -1.84 -0.21 7.24
N TRP A 131 -0.94 -1.16 7.01
CA TRP A 131 -0.24 -1.86 8.09
C TRP A 131 1.28 -1.64 8.02
N CYS A 132 1.94 -1.70 9.17
CA CYS A 132 3.39 -1.57 9.23
C CYS A 132 4.06 -2.90 8.90
N LYS A 133 4.77 -2.96 7.77
CA LYS A 133 5.66 -4.08 7.45
C LYS A 133 6.98 -3.86 8.18
N PHE A 134 7.35 -4.82 9.02
CA PHE A 134 8.72 -4.92 9.52
C PHE A 134 9.57 -5.54 8.43
N GLU A 135 10.36 -4.73 7.75
CA GLU A 135 11.42 -5.26 6.90
C GLU A 135 12.56 -5.69 7.81
N THR A 136 12.87 -6.99 7.83
CA THR A 136 14.05 -7.48 8.57
C THR A 136 15.28 -7.19 7.71
N PRO A 137 16.16 -6.26 8.11
CA PRO A 137 17.24 -5.78 7.25
C PRO A 137 18.39 -6.81 7.08
N ASP A 138 18.44 -7.87 7.89
CA ASP A 138 19.53 -8.84 7.88
C ASP A 138 19.04 -10.29 8.18
N PRO A 139 19.61 -11.32 7.52
CA PRO A 139 19.26 -12.73 7.78
C PRO A 139 19.45 -13.18 9.24
N SER A 140 20.35 -12.55 10.01
CA SER A 140 20.50 -12.82 11.45
C SER A 140 19.33 -12.29 12.26
N SER A 141 18.75 -11.14 11.89
CA SER A 141 17.51 -10.62 12.49
C SER A 141 16.33 -11.56 12.24
N PHE A 142 16.28 -12.18 11.06
CA PHE A 142 15.27 -13.20 10.76
C PHE A 142 15.42 -14.46 11.63
N ARG A 143 16.65 -14.86 11.96
CA ARG A 143 16.90 -15.99 12.88
C ARG A 143 16.42 -15.72 14.31
N ILE A 144 16.50 -14.48 14.79
CA ILE A 144 15.96 -14.09 16.11
C ILE A 144 14.45 -14.33 16.15
N LEU A 145 13.72 -13.93 15.10
CA LEU A 145 12.28 -14.17 14.98
C LEU A 145 11.92 -15.66 14.91
N LEU A 146 12.71 -16.47 14.21
CA LEU A 146 12.48 -17.92 14.10
C LEU A 146 12.77 -18.68 15.40
N GLN A 147 13.69 -18.20 16.23
CA GLN A 147 14.06 -18.87 17.48
C GLN A 147 13.05 -18.66 18.61
N GLY A 148 12.02 -17.82 18.40
CA GLY A 148 10.98 -17.56 19.40
C GLY A 148 11.53 -16.93 20.69
N VAL A 149 12.73 -16.34 20.64
CA VAL A 149 13.33 -15.66 21.78
C VAL A 149 12.61 -14.34 21.94
N THR A 150 11.69 -14.26 22.91
CA THR A 150 11.32 -12.98 23.50
C THR A 150 12.60 -12.43 24.12
N ASP A 151 13.11 -11.29 23.63
CA ASP A 151 14.26 -10.62 24.26
C ASP A 151 13.93 -10.38 25.73
N GLY A 152 14.53 -11.21 26.58
CA GLY A 152 14.52 -11.08 28.03
C GLY A 152 15.69 -10.19 28.45
N SER A 153 15.65 -8.91 28.10
CA SER A 153 16.48 -7.81 28.63
C SER A 153 16.03 -6.53 27.94
N GLY A 154 15.51 -5.50 28.59
CA GLY A 154 16.09 -4.78 29.73
C GLY A 154 16.43 -3.36 29.25
N ASP A 155 15.78 -2.36 29.85
CA ASP A 155 16.10 -0.92 29.81
C ASP A 155 16.35 -0.25 28.43
N ILE A 156 15.30 0.41 27.90
CA ILE A 156 15.52 1.68 27.18
C ILE A 156 15.51 2.77 28.26
N ALA A 157 16.68 3.00 28.83
CA ALA A 157 17.01 4.25 29.52
C ALA A 157 17.05 5.38 28.49
N GLY A 158 16.60 6.57 28.91
CA GLY A 158 16.49 7.75 28.06
C GLY A 158 17.84 8.32 27.58
N ASP A 159 17.77 9.02 26.45
CA ASP A 159 17.94 10.48 26.36
C ASP A 159 17.20 11.01 25.14
#